data_AF-A0AA41ERM2-F1
#
_entry.id   AF-A0AA41ERM2-F1
#
_cell.length_a   1.000
_cell.length_b   1.000
_cell.length_c   1.000
_cell.angle_alpha   90.00
_cell.angle_beta   90.00
_cell.angle_gamma   90.00
#
_symmetry.space_group_name_H-M   'P 1'
#
loop_
_entity.id
_entity.type
_entity.pdbx_description
1 polymer ?
#
loop_
_entity_poly.entity_id
_entity_poly.type
_entity_poly.pdbx_seq_one_letter_code
_entity_poly.pdbx_strand_id
1 'polypeptide(L)'
;MKYYESWKKYYADFWTRLFDFNGTSTRPAYWWVEITNTIIYAIIIVLISLITKTQISDILSMNTNNNLAFVLFCIITIVYGVFILALTTRRLHDTNNSGWWIVGTFVPFHIGDIIGVYVLILTLLPSRKSKWRQP
;
A
#
# COMPACT_ATOMS: atom_id res chain seq x y z
N MET A 1 -5.57 -12.62 -22.68
CA MET A 1 -4.36 -11.81 -22.98
C MET A 1 -4.49 -10.32 -22.65
N LYS A 2 -5.62 -9.62 -22.87
CA LYS A 2 -5.76 -8.17 -22.54
C LYS A 2 -5.45 -7.77 -21.08
N TYR A 3 -5.77 -8.62 -20.10
CA TYR A 3 -5.56 -8.31 -18.68
C TYR A 3 -4.08 -8.30 -18.24
N TYR A 4 -3.26 -9.20 -18.80
CA TYR A 4 -1.84 -9.30 -18.47
C TYR A 4 -1.04 -8.08 -18.96
N GLU A 5 -1.32 -7.61 -20.17
CA GLU A 5 -0.72 -6.39 -20.72
C GLU A 5 -1.12 -5.14 -19.93
N SER A 6 -2.33 -5.15 -19.36
CA SER A 6 -2.83 -4.05 -18.53
C SER A 6 -2.11 -3.98 -17.18
N TRP A 7 -1.87 -5.13 -16.52
CA TRP A 7 -1.15 -5.19 -15.25
C TRP A 7 0.26 -4.59 -15.34
N LYS A 8 1.05 -5.01 -16.35
CA LYS A 8 2.42 -4.49 -16.54
C LYS A 8 2.43 -2.97 -16.70
N LYS A 9 1.49 -2.45 -17.49
CA LYS A 9 1.34 -1.02 -17.72
C LYS A 9 1.04 -0.28 -16.42
N TYR A 10 0.11 -0.78 -15.60
CA TYR A 10 -0.22 -0.15 -14.31
C TYR A 10 0.93 -0.21 -13.32
N TYR A 11 1.65 -1.32 -13.28
CA TYR A 11 2.81 -1.47 -12.39
C TYR A 11 3.97 -0.57 -12.82
N ALA A 12 4.27 -0.49 -14.11
CA ALA A 12 5.27 0.44 -14.63
C ALA A 12 4.90 1.91 -14.36
N ASP A 13 3.64 2.29 -14.60
CA ASP A 13 3.13 3.65 -14.31
C ASP A 13 3.20 4.00 -12.82
N PHE A 14 3.01 3.01 -11.93
CA PHE A 14 3.17 3.21 -10.50
C PHE A 14 4.60 3.62 -10.14
N TRP A 15 5.61 2.92 -10.67
CA TRP A 15 7.02 3.21 -10.40
C TRP A 15 7.48 4.54 -11.00
N THR A 16 7.03 4.90 -12.19
CA THR A 16 7.38 6.20 -12.81
C THR A 16 6.79 7.37 -12.04
N ARG A 17 5.60 7.17 -11.46
CA ARG A 17 4.89 8.21 -10.71
C ARG A 17 4.97 8.00 -9.21
N LEU A 18 5.93 7.23 -8.69
CA LEU A 18 5.93 6.78 -7.30
C LEU A 18 5.73 7.91 -6.28
N PHE A 19 6.41 9.05 -6.47
CA PHE A 19 6.35 10.22 -5.60
C PHE A 19 5.34 11.31 -6.04
N ASP A 20 4.48 11.03 -7.01
CA ASP A 20 3.39 11.93 -7.41
C ASP A 20 2.21 11.74 -6.44
N PHE A 21 2.08 12.61 -5.44
CA PHE A 21 0.96 12.57 -4.50
C PHE A 21 -0.26 13.37 -4.98
N ASN A 22 -0.12 14.16 -6.04
CA ASN A 22 -1.20 15.01 -6.55
C ASN A 22 -2.04 14.33 -7.64
N GLY A 23 -1.55 13.22 -8.20
CA GLY A 23 -2.24 12.45 -9.22
C GLY A 23 -3.49 11.68 -8.75
N THR A 24 -4.16 11.06 -9.72
CA THR A 24 -5.29 10.14 -9.52
C THR A 24 -4.98 8.75 -10.06
N SER A 25 -5.47 7.71 -9.39
CA SER A 25 -5.34 6.32 -9.84
C SER A 25 -6.71 5.67 -9.99
N THR A 26 -6.95 5.06 -11.15
CA THR A 26 -8.19 4.33 -11.42
C THR A 26 -8.27 3.07 -10.56
N ARG A 27 -9.48 2.60 -10.29
CA ARG A 27 -9.73 1.38 -9.49
C ARG A 27 -8.89 0.16 -9.94
N PRO A 28 -8.86 -0.24 -11.23
CA PRO A 28 -8.04 -1.38 -11.65
C PRO A 28 -6.53 -1.12 -11.46
N ALA A 29 -6.05 0.10 -11.69
CA ALA A 29 -4.65 0.44 -11.47
C ALA A 29 -4.26 0.29 -9.98
N TYR A 30 -5.12 0.78 -9.08
CA TYR A 30 -4.93 0.62 -7.63
C TYR A 30 -4.85 -0.85 -7.22
N TRP A 31 -5.86 -1.66 -7.54
CA TRP A 31 -5.91 -3.05 -7.07
C TRP A 31 -4.81 -3.93 -7.66
N TRP A 32 -4.46 -3.74 -8.94
CA TRP A 32 -3.36 -4.51 -9.54
C TRP A 32 -2.02 -4.22 -8.86
N VAL A 33 -1.74 -2.94 -8.56
CA VAL A 33 -0.50 -2.56 -7.89
C VAL A 33 -0.49 -3.00 -6.44
N GLU A 34 -1.60 -2.80 -5.71
CA GLU A 34 -1.74 -3.20 -4.31
C GLU A 34 -1.52 -4.71 -4.14
N ILE A 35 -2.23 -5.54 -4.91
CA ILE A 35 -2.08 -7.00 -4.87
C ILE A 35 -0.64 -7.42 -5.18
N THR A 36 -0.02 -6.79 -6.19
CA THR A 36 1.37 -7.10 -6.57
C THR A 36 2.35 -6.75 -5.45
N ASN A 37 2.22 -5.57 -4.87
CA ASN A 37 3.07 -5.12 -3.77
C ASN A 37 2.88 -6.00 -2.53
N THR A 38 1.65 -6.42 -2.21
CA THR A 38 1.35 -7.32 -1.09
C THR A 38 1.98 -8.70 -1.29
N ILE A 39 1.95 -9.25 -2.51
CA ILE A 39 2.62 -10.52 -2.82
C ILE A 39 4.14 -10.37 -2.67
N ILE A 40 4.73 -9.29 -3.20
CA ILE A 40 6.16 -9.01 -3.07
C ILE A 40 6.55 -8.89 -1.59
N TYR A 41 5.76 -8.14 -0.80
CA TYR A 41 5.99 -8.00 0.64
C TYR A 41 5.96 -9.35 1.36
N ALA A 42 4.96 -10.19 1.09
CA ALA A 42 4.86 -11.52 1.68
C ALA A 42 6.07 -12.41 1.33
N ILE A 43 6.53 -12.38 0.07
CA ILE A 43 7.74 -13.10 -0.37
C ILE A 43 8.97 -12.61 0.40
N ILE A 44 9.14 -11.29 0.56
CA ILE A 44 10.27 -10.73 1.28
C ILE A 44 10.27 -11.15 2.75
N ILE A 45 9.12 -11.18 3.42
CA ILE A 45 9.02 -11.66 4.80
C ILE A 45 9.45 -13.12 4.92
N VAL A 46 9.03 -13.98 3.99
CA VAL A 46 9.47 -15.38 3.93
C VAL A 46 10.98 -15.46 3.73
N LEU A 47 11.56 -14.65 2.83
CA LEU A 47 13.01 -14.62 2.61
C LEU A 47 13.78 -14.17 3.86
N ILE A 48 13.29 -13.14 4.57
CA ILE A 48 13.89 -12.69 5.84
C ILE A 48 13.88 -13.84 6.85
N SER A 49 12.76 -14.54 7.00
CA SER A 49 12.63 -15.69 7.89
C SER A 49 13.64 -16.80 7.55
N LEU A 50 13.83 -17.12 6.27
CA LEU A 50 14.80 -18.13 5.82
C LEU A 50 16.25 -17.72 6.07
N ILE A 51 16.62 -16.47 5.77
CA ILE A 51 17.99 -15.97 5.93
C ILE A 51 18.39 -15.88 7.40
N THR A 52 17.48 -15.38 8.23
CA THR A 52 17.75 -15.10 9.65
C THR A 52 17.41 -16.28 10.58
N LYS A 53 16.81 -17.34 10.02
CA LYS A 53 16.33 -18.54 10.73
C LYS A 53 15.36 -18.22 11.87
N THR A 54 14.60 -17.13 11.74
CA THR A 54 13.57 -16.75 12.71
C THR A 54 12.20 -17.17 12.23
N GLN A 55 11.30 -17.52 13.14
CA GLN A 55 9.93 -17.85 12.78
C GLN A 55 9.20 -16.61 12.24
N ILE A 56 8.32 -16.80 11.25
CA ILE A 56 7.52 -15.72 10.65
C ILE A 56 6.63 -15.06 11.71
N SER A 57 6.07 -15.84 12.64
CA SER A 57 5.25 -15.35 13.76
C SER A 57 6.01 -14.34 14.63
N ASP A 58 7.29 -14.60 14.90
CA ASP A 58 8.12 -13.76 15.78
C ASP A 58 8.50 -12.45 15.08
N ILE A 59 8.71 -12.50 13.76
CA ILE A 59 8.95 -11.30 12.94
C ILE A 59 7.70 -10.42 12.93
N LEU A 60 6.54 -10.99 12.61
CA LEU A 60 5.28 -10.24 12.48
C LEU A 60 4.78 -9.68 13.81
N SER A 61 5.03 -10.38 14.91
CA SER A 61 4.69 -9.92 16.27
C SER A 61 5.70 -8.94 16.86
N MET A 62 6.78 -8.61 16.13
CA MET A 62 7.88 -7.76 16.60
C MET A 62 8.54 -8.28 17.91
N ASN A 63 8.50 -9.59 18.14
CA ASN A 63 9.01 -10.24 19.35
C ASN A 63 10.24 -11.14 19.07
N THR A 64 10.98 -10.84 18.00
CA THR A 64 12.17 -11.59 17.63
C THR A 64 13.40 -11.12 18.40
N ASN A 65 14.16 -12.07 18.96
CA ASN A 65 15.45 -11.79 19.60
C ASN A 65 16.59 -11.56 18.58
N ASN A 66 16.31 -11.72 17.28
CA ASN A 66 17.29 -11.52 16.22
C ASN A 66 17.24 -10.07 15.71
N ASN A 67 18.22 -9.27 16.14
CA ASN A 67 18.35 -7.86 15.76
C ASN A 67 18.37 -7.63 14.24
N LEU A 68 18.98 -8.54 13.47
CA LEU A 68 19.02 -8.42 12.01
C LEU A 68 17.63 -8.61 11.40
N ALA A 69 16.87 -9.62 11.86
CA ALA A 69 15.51 -9.86 11.40
C ALA A 69 14.60 -8.66 11.73
N PHE A 70 14.74 -8.11 12.93
CA PHE A 70 13.99 -6.93 13.37
C PHE A 70 14.27 -5.70 12.50
N VAL A 71 15.54 -5.36 12.28
CA VAL A 71 15.92 -4.21 11.45
C VAL A 71 15.44 -4.36 10.00
N LEU A 72 15.62 -5.54 9.41
CA LEU A 72 15.13 -5.83 8.05
C LEU A 72 13.61 -5.69 7.95
N PHE A 73 12.88 -6.20 8.96
CA PHE A 73 11.43 -6.08 9.05
C PHE A 73 10.97 -4.61 9.12
N CYS A 74 11.62 -3.80 9.96
CA CYS A 74 11.29 -2.37 10.07
C CYS A 74 11.52 -1.64 8.74
N ILE A 75 12.67 -1.86 8.09
CA ILE A 75 13.00 -1.21 6.82
C ILE A 75 11.97 -1.58 5.75
N ILE A 76 11.69 -2.88 5.57
CA ILE A 76 10.76 -3.30 4.52
C ILE A 76 9.34 -2.81 4.77
N THR A 77 8.92 -2.78 6.03
CA THR A 77 7.58 -2.30 6.42
C THR A 77 7.44 -0.80 6.19
N ILE A 78 8.47 -0.01 6.46
CA ILE A 78 8.48 1.43 6.15
C ILE A 78 8.39 1.65 4.64
N VAL A 79 9.19 0.94 3.85
CA VAL A 79 9.18 1.07 2.37
C VAL A 79 7.79 0.72 1.81
N TYR A 80 7.22 -0.40 2.26
CA TYR A 80 5.88 -0.83 1.86
C TYR A 80 4.80 0.16 2.29
N GLY A 81 4.93 0.72 3.50
CA GLY A 81 4.05 1.78 4.00
C GLY A 81 4.05 3.00 3.08
N VAL A 82 5.21 3.51 2.66
CA VAL A 82 5.31 4.65 1.74
C VAL A 82 4.61 4.35 0.41
N PHE A 83 4.72 3.12 -0.10
CA PHE A 83 4.05 2.71 -1.35
C PHE A 83 2.53 2.73 -1.21
N ILE A 84 1.99 2.16 -0.12
CA ILE A 84 0.55 2.19 0.16
C ILE A 84 0.07 3.64 0.33
N LEU A 85 0.83 4.48 1.03
CA LEU A 85 0.48 5.90 1.21
C LEU A 85 0.33 6.62 -0.13
N ALA A 86 1.30 6.47 -1.02
CA ALA A 86 1.27 7.08 -2.35
C ALA A 86 0.08 6.58 -3.18
N LEU A 87 -0.13 5.26 -3.21
CA LEU A 87 -1.20 4.62 -3.98
C LEU A 87 -2.59 5.00 -3.47
N THR A 88 -2.78 4.96 -2.15
CA THR A 88 -4.04 5.26 -1.48
C THR A 88 -4.38 6.74 -1.60
N THR A 89 -3.38 7.64 -1.54
CA THR A 89 -3.60 9.08 -1.75
C THR A 89 -4.18 9.34 -3.14
N ARG A 90 -3.56 8.78 -4.19
CA ARG A 90 -4.07 8.89 -5.57
C ARG A 90 -5.46 8.31 -5.73
N ARG A 91 -5.77 7.24 -5.00
CA ARG A 91 -7.07 6.60 -5.04
C ARG A 91 -8.15 7.41 -4.33
N LEU A 92 -7.82 8.05 -3.21
CA LEU A 92 -8.70 8.99 -2.53
C LEU A 92 -8.98 10.21 -3.41
N HIS A 93 -7.96 10.73 -4.09
CA HIS A 93 -8.13 11.82 -5.05
C HIS A 93 -9.05 11.44 -6.22
N ASP A 94 -9.01 10.19 -6.70
CA ASP A 94 -9.92 9.68 -7.75
C ASP A 94 -11.40 9.60 -7.30
N THR A 95 -11.63 9.47 -5.99
CA THR A 95 -12.98 9.54 -5.39
C THR A 95 -13.37 10.94 -4.90
N ASN A 96 -12.57 11.96 -5.21
CA ASN A 96 -12.72 13.35 -4.77
C ASN A 96 -12.58 13.55 -3.25
N ASN A 97 -11.93 12.61 -2.56
CA ASN A 97 -11.59 12.72 -1.14
C ASN A 97 -10.19 13.29 -0.95
N SER A 98 -9.90 13.76 0.26
CA SER A 98 -8.59 14.29 0.63
C SER A 98 -7.62 13.18 1.05
N GLY A 99 -6.33 13.24 0.65
CA GLY A 99 -5.31 12.28 1.10
C GLY A 99 -5.09 12.27 2.63
N TRP A 100 -5.50 13.34 3.32
CA TRP A 100 -5.43 13.46 4.77
C TRP A 100 -6.23 12.40 5.54
N TRP A 101 -7.22 11.74 4.91
CA TRP A 101 -7.93 10.61 5.54
C TRP A 101 -7.01 9.47 5.95
N ILE A 102 -5.85 9.34 5.28
CA ILE A 102 -4.85 8.32 5.63
C ILE A 102 -4.15 8.65 6.95
N VAL A 103 -3.96 9.93 7.28
CA VAL A 103 -3.37 10.30 8.59
C VAL A 103 -4.29 9.85 9.73
N GLY A 104 -5.60 9.85 9.50
CA GLY A 104 -6.59 9.34 10.46
C GLY A 104 -6.43 7.85 10.78
N THR A 105 -5.85 7.04 9.89
CA THR A 105 -5.63 5.60 10.18
C THR A 105 -4.49 5.36 11.17
N PHE A 106 -3.63 6.36 11.40
CA PHE A 106 -2.56 6.27 12.40
C PHE A 106 -3.01 6.68 13.81
N VAL A 107 -4.28 7.09 13.97
CA VAL A 107 -4.83 7.42 15.29
C VAL A 107 -4.93 6.12 16.10
N PRO A 108 -4.25 6.00 17.26
CA PRO A 108 -4.33 4.81 18.10
C PRO A 108 -5.77 4.59 18.60
N PHE A 109 -6.03 3.39 19.12
CA PHE A 109 -7.37 2.88 19.49
C PHE A 109 -8.27 2.54 18.29
N HIS A 110 -9.48 2.05 18.59
CA HIS A 110 -10.47 1.62 17.60
C HIS A 110 -10.90 2.70 16.59
N ILE A 111 -10.52 3.96 16.80
CA ILE A 111 -10.80 5.08 15.89
C ILE A 111 -10.01 4.92 14.59
N GLY A 112 -8.74 4.53 14.66
CA GLY A 112 -7.90 4.29 13.48
C GLY A 112 -8.43 3.14 12.62
N ASP A 113 -8.90 2.06 13.26
CA ASP A 113 -9.49 0.91 12.58
C ASP A 113 -10.75 1.28 11.79
N ILE A 114 -11.64 2.07 12.39
CA ILE A 114 -12.88 2.55 11.74
C ILE A 114 -12.54 3.42 10.52
N ILE A 115 -11.58 4.33 10.66
CA ILE A 115 -11.13 5.18 9.55
C ILE A 115 -10.46 4.34 8.46
N GLY A 116 -9.70 3.30 8.84
CA GLY A 116 -9.10 2.35 7.91
C GLY A 116 -10.15 1.61 7.07
N VAL A 117 -11.21 1.11 7.72
CA VAL A 117 -12.35 0.49 7.03
C VAL A 117 -13.04 1.49 6.11
N TYR A 118 -13.22 2.74 6.55
CA TYR A 118 -13.78 3.79 5.71
C TYR A 118 -12.93 4.05 4.45
N VAL A 119 -11.61 4.18 4.59
CA VAL A 119 -10.67 4.34 3.47
C VAL A 119 -10.72 3.14 2.53
N LEU A 120 -10.79 1.90 3.06
CA LEU A 120 -10.95 0.69 2.27
C LEU A 120 -12.25 0.69 1.45
N ILE A 121 -13.36 1.14 2.04
CA ILE A 121 -14.62 1.30 1.29
C ILE A 121 -14.44 2.30 0.15
N LEU A 122 -13.76 3.44 0.40
CA LEU A 122 -13.49 4.43 -0.64
C LEU A 122 -12.64 3.87 -1.78
N THR A 123 -11.67 2.99 -1.51
CA THR A 123 -10.85 2.37 -2.58
C THR A 123 -11.65 1.38 -3.44
N LEU A 124 -12.77 0.86 -2.94
CA LEU A 124 -13.70 -0.02 -3.66
C LEU A 124 -14.75 0.72 -4.51
N LEU A 125 -15.07 1.98 -4.19
CA LEU A 125 -16.11 2.75 -4.89
C LEU A 125 -15.76 3.02 -6.37
N PRO A 126 -16.74 3.25 -7.26
CA PRO A 126 -16.44 3.72 -8.61
C PRO A 126 -15.76 5.10 -8.59
N SER A 127 -14.98 5.40 -9.63
CA SER A 127 -14.38 6.71 -9.82
C SER A 127 -15.47 7.78 -9.97
N ARG A 128 -15.24 8.99 -9.45
CA ARG A 128 -16.14 10.13 -9.60
C ARG A 128 -15.43 11.27 -10.33
N LYS A 129 -16.18 12.28 -10.78
CA LYS A 129 -15.54 13.54 -11.22
C LYS A 129 -14.78 14.12 -10.03
N SER A 130 -13.46 14.18 -10.13
CA SER A 130 -12.61 14.70 -9.07
C SER A 130 -11.92 15.98 -9.51
N LYS A 131 -11.74 16.90 -8.56
CA LYS A 131 -10.99 18.15 -8.78
C LYS A 131 -9.49 17.94 -8.99
N TRP A 132 -9.00 16.75 -8.65
CA TRP A 132 -7.59 16.35 -8.73
C TRP A 132 -7.23 15.73 -10.09
N ARG A 133 -8.22 15.48 -10.94
CA ARG A 133 -7.98 14.95 -12.29
C ARG A 133 -7.38 16.05 -13.15
N GLN A 134 -6.10 15.92 -13.46
CA GLN A 134 -5.42 16.83 -14.39
C GLN A 134 -6.10 16.74 -15.77
N PRO A 135 -6.22 17.87 -16.49
CA PRO A 135 -6.87 17.96 -17.80
C PRO A 135 -6.22 17.05 -18.86
#